data_AF-A0A0M2XU43-F1
#
_entry.id   AF-A0A0M2XU43-F1
#
_cell.length_a   1.000
_cell.length_b   1.000
_cell.length_c   1.000
_cell.angle_alpha   90.00
_cell.angle_beta   90.00
_cell.angle_gamma   90.00
#
_symmetry.space_group_name_H-M   'P 1'
#
loop_
_entity.id
_entity.type
_entity.pdbx_description
1 polymer ?
#
loop_
_entity_poly.entity_id
_entity_poly.type
_entity_poly.pdbx_seq_one_letter_code
_entity_poly.pdbx_strand_id
1 'polypeptide(L)'
;MKNLRLTLGVAAIAIGSFAAFSFAPVNSNAKVALQEFYVNPDGSRGPQVTGENLCPDDNPNILCSQEYNTTTNLPTGNASKMHYGEIE
;
A
#
# COMPACT_ATOMS: atom_id res chain seq x y z
N MET A 1 -23.23 27.24 -58.08
CA MET A 1 -21.99 27.01 -57.30
C MET A 1 -21.78 28.19 -56.34
N LYS A 2 -22.33 28.10 -55.12
CA LYS A 2 -22.08 29.03 -54.00
C LYS A 2 -22.37 28.24 -52.72
N ASN A 3 -21.56 28.48 -51.70
CA ASN A 3 -21.65 27.94 -50.33
C ASN A 3 -20.76 26.72 -50.05
N LEU A 4 -19.45 26.92 -50.11
CA LEU A 4 -18.47 26.06 -49.44
C LEU A 4 -17.52 26.92 -48.60
N ARG A 5 -18.03 27.58 -47.56
CA ARG A 5 -17.22 28.40 -46.63
C ARG A 5 -17.69 28.37 -45.17
N LEU A 6 -18.50 27.39 -44.75
CA LEU A 6 -19.01 27.35 -43.36
C LEU A 6 -18.72 26.04 -42.62
N THR A 7 -17.73 25.26 -43.06
CA THR A 7 -17.35 23.99 -42.40
C THR A 7 -15.91 24.02 -41.88
N LEU A 8 -15.40 25.19 -41.52
CA LEU A 8 -14.04 25.33 -40.97
C LEU A 8 -13.99 26.16 -39.67
N GLY A 9 -15.12 26.29 -38.97
CA GLY A 9 -15.25 27.11 -37.76
C GLY A 9 -15.39 26.35 -36.44
N VAL A 10 -15.45 25.00 -36.45
CA VAL A 10 -15.82 24.21 -35.24
C VAL A 10 -14.83 23.08 -34.92
N ALA A 11 -13.74 22.94 -35.67
CA ALA A 11 -12.73 21.91 -35.41
C ALA A 11 -11.55 22.38 -34.53
N ALA A 12 -11.73 23.45 -33.75
CA ALA A 12 -10.70 24.01 -32.87
C ALA A 12 -11.07 23.95 -31.37
N ILE A 13 -11.92 22.99 -30.97
CA ILE A 13 -12.26 22.76 -29.56
C ILE A 13 -12.24 21.25 -29.27
N ALA A 14 -11.09 20.64 -29.50
CA ALA A 14 -10.70 19.35 -28.94
C ALA A 14 -9.20 19.26 -29.12
N ILE A 15 -8.47 18.79 -28.11
CA ILE A 15 -7.00 18.80 -28.00
C ILE A 15 -6.47 20.12 -27.42
N GLY A 16 -6.75 20.35 -26.14
CA GLY A 16 -6.10 21.42 -25.39
C GLY A 16 -6.23 21.34 -23.87
N SER A 17 -6.82 20.27 -23.31
CA SER A 17 -7.17 20.22 -21.88
C SER A 17 -6.82 18.91 -21.16
N PHE A 18 -5.78 18.19 -21.60
CA PHE A 18 -5.27 17.02 -20.87
C PHE A 18 -3.74 16.95 -20.89
N ALA A 19 -3.06 18.03 -20.53
CA ALA A 19 -1.61 17.98 -20.27
C ALA A 19 -1.17 18.91 -19.13
N ALA A 20 -2.10 19.41 -18.31
CA ALA A 20 -1.83 20.36 -17.23
C ALA A 20 -2.10 19.81 -15.82
N PHE A 21 -2.06 18.49 -15.65
CA PHE A 21 -1.56 17.89 -14.41
C PHE A 21 -0.11 17.53 -14.71
N SER A 22 0.75 18.52 -14.96
CA SER A 22 1.62 19.08 -13.92
C SER A 22 2.11 17.97 -13.01
N PHE A 23 3.40 17.66 -13.14
CA PHE A 23 4.19 16.84 -12.25
C PHE A 23 4.16 17.39 -10.81
N ALA A 24 3.00 17.34 -10.15
CA ALA A 24 3.02 17.10 -8.73
C ALA A 24 3.69 15.73 -8.59
N PRO A 25 4.83 15.59 -7.89
CA PRO A 25 5.11 14.28 -7.34
C PRO A 25 3.84 13.94 -6.58
N VAL A 26 3.11 12.94 -7.05
CA VAL A 26 2.17 12.25 -6.21
C VAL A 26 3.09 11.73 -5.12
N ASN A 27 3.23 12.52 -4.05
CA ASN A 27 3.53 12.04 -2.74
C ASN A 27 2.32 11.18 -2.39
N SER A 28 2.19 10.04 -3.08
CA SER A 28 1.57 8.83 -2.59
C SER A 28 2.50 8.31 -1.50
N ASN A 29 2.71 9.14 -0.48
CA ASN A 29 2.46 8.72 0.86
C ASN A 29 0.93 8.52 0.98
N ALA A 30 0.38 7.64 0.13
CA ALA A 30 -0.67 6.76 0.59
C ALA A 30 0.02 6.10 1.76
N LYS A 31 -0.21 6.66 2.95
CA LYS A 31 0.41 6.25 4.19
C LYS A 31 0.14 4.77 4.23
N VAL A 32 1.12 3.97 3.80
CA VAL A 32 1.00 2.53 3.81
C VAL A 32 0.68 2.29 5.26
N ALA A 33 -0.53 1.81 5.54
CA ALA A 33 -0.94 1.58 6.91
C ALA A 33 -0.19 0.31 7.30
N LEU A 34 1.06 0.54 7.70
CA LEU A 34 1.96 -0.45 8.26
C LEU A 34 1.44 -0.75 9.65
N GLN A 35 1.19 -2.03 9.89
CA GLN A 35 0.59 -2.49 11.13
C GLN A 35 1.14 -3.86 11.45
N GLU A 36 1.47 -4.08 12.72
CA GLU A 36 1.99 -5.35 13.21
C GLU A 36 0.83 -6.30 13.50
N PHE A 37 0.97 -7.55 13.07
CA PHE A 37 0.01 -8.62 13.32
C PHE A 37 0.74 -9.86 13.77
N TYR A 38 0.08 -10.64 14.62
CA TYR A 38 0.55 -11.97 14.98
C TYR A 38 0.55 -12.88 13.74
N VAL A 39 1.43 -13.87 13.74
CA VAL A 39 1.53 -14.89 12.71
C VAL A 39 0.98 -16.18 13.29
N ASN A 40 -0.01 -16.75 12.62
CA ASN A 40 -0.57 -18.04 13.00
C ASN A 40 0.39 -19.17 12.57
N PRO A 41 0.32 -20.36 13.18
CA PRO A 41 1.17 -21.50 12.82
C PRO A 41 1.02 -21.97 11.36
N ASP A 42 -0.11 -21.68 10.71
CA ASP A 42 -0.37 -21.96 9.30
C ASP A 42 0.24 -20.90 8.35
N GLY A 43 0.96 -19.91 8.89
CA GLY A 43 1.56 -18.80 8.16
C GLY A 43 0.58 -17.68 7.80
N SER A 44 -0.69 -17.79 8.20
CA SER A 44 -1.69 -16.75 7.98
C SER A 44 -1.53 -15.60 8.97
N ARG A 45 -2.14 -14.46 8.63
CA ARG A 45 -2.16 -13.28 9.50
C ARG A 45 -3.19 -13.47 10.62
N GLY A 46 -2.72 -13.40 11.85
CA GLY A 46 -3.53 -13.40 13.07
C GLY A 46 -4.10 -12.01 13.41
N PRO A 47 -4.55 -11.81 14.66
CA PRO A 47 -5.04 -10.53 15.13
C PRO A 47 -3.95 -9.46 15.11
N GLN A 48 -4.37 -8.20 15.09
CA GLN A 48 -3.46 -7.06 15.18
C GLN A 48 -2.78 -7.03 16.56
N VAL A 49 -1.49 -6.74 16.59
CA VAL A 49 -0.78 -6.47 17.84
C VAL A 49 -1.24 -5.12 18.38
N THR A 50 -1.80 -5.10 19.59
CA THR A 50 -2.21 -3.87 20.29
C THR A 50 -1.42 -3.74 21.59
N GLY A 51 -0.43 -2.84 21.62
CA GLY A 51 0.44 -2.64 22.77
C GLY A 51 1.75 -3.40 22.65
N GLU A 52 2.24 -3.93 23.77
CA GLU A 52 3.45 -4.76 23.79
C GLU A 52 3.16 -6.12 23.15
N ASN A 53 4.11 -6.62 22.36
CA ASN A 53 3.95 -7.86 21.64
C ASN A 53 4.08 -9.05 22.62
N LEU A 54 2.96 -9.68 22.93
CA LEU A 54 2.89 -10.82 23.83
C LEU A 54 3.03 -12.09 23.00
N CYS A 55 4.27 -12.48 22.69
CA CYS A 55 4.53 -13.75 22.03
C CYS A 55 4.25 -14.91 23.01
N PRO A 56 3.26 -15.78 22.73
CA PRO A 56 2.91 -16.86 23.64
C PRO A 56 3.80 -18.09 23.49
N ASP A 57 4.65 -18.13 22.45
CA ASP A 57 5.52 -19.27 22.15
C ASP A 57 6.94 -19.02 22.65
N ASP A 58 7.48 -19.94 23.44
CA ASP A 58 8.85 -19.90 23.97
C ASP A 58 9.89 -20.39 22.94
N ASN A 59 9.54 -20.44 21.64
CA ASN A 59 10.42 -20.95 20.60
C ASN A 59 11.05 -19.80 19.80
N PRO A 60 12.38 -19.60 19.88
CA PRO A 60 13.06 -18.50 19.21
C PRO A 60 13.15 -18.67 17.69
N ASN A 61 12.78 -19.85 17.17
CA ASN A 61 12.73 -20.10 15.74
C ASN A 61 11.34 -19.87 15.13
N ILE A 62 10.33 -19.55 15.96
CA ILE A 62 8.96 -19.31 15.49
C ILE A 62 8.73 -17.80 15.44
N LEU A 63 8.42 -17.33 14.24
CA LEU A 63 7.98 -15.95 14.03
C LEU A 63 6.59 -15.79 14.66
N CYS A 64 6.51 -14.92 15.65
CA CYS A 64 5.32 -14.69 16.42
C CYS A 64 4.52 -13.49 15.90
N SER A 65 5.19 -12.40 15.50
CA SER A 65 4.52 -11.27 14.87
C SER A 65 5.44 -10.61 13.84
N GLN A 66 4.83 -9.95 12.86
CA GLN A 66 5.55 -9.14 11.88
C GLN A 66 4.71 -7.97 11.39
N GLU A 67 5.37 -6.98 10.79
CA GLU A 67 4.71 -5.87 10.12
C GLU A 67 4.12 -6.30 8.77
N TYR A 68 2.87 -5.89 8.54
CA TYR A 68 2.16 -6.08 7.28
C TYR A 68 1.82 -4.73 6.66
N ASN A 69 1.82 -4.72 5.34
CA ASN A 69 1.20 -3.66 4.56
C ASN A 69 -0.31 -3.95 4.48
N THR A 70 -1.14 -3.16 5.17
CA THR A 70 -2.61 -3.37 5.16
C THR A 70 -3.28 -3.10 3.82
N THR A 71 -2.59 -2.44 2.87
CA THR A 71 -3.07 -2.26 1.51
C THR A 71 -2.92 -3.53 0.68
N THR A 72 -1.81 -4.26 0.83
CA THR A 72 -1.56 -5.51 0.10
C THR A 72 -1.89 -6.77 0.90
N ASN A 73 -2.08 -6.64 2.21
CA ASN A 73 -2.16 -7.73 3.20
C ASN A 73 -0.94 -8.68 3.17
N LEU A 74 0.21 -8.18 2.70
CA LEU A 74 1.45 -8.95 2.63
C LEU A 74 2.43 -8.52 3.73
N PRO A 75 3.30 -9.43 4.19
CA PRO A 75 4.41 -9.09 5.08
C PRO A 75 5.31 -8.05 4.44
N THR A 76 5.87 -7.13 5.23
CA THR A 76 6.86 -6.18 4.72
C THR A 76 8.28 -6.76 4.69
N GLY A 77 8.53 -7.84 5.42
CA GLY A 77 9.86 -8.44 5.55
C GLY A 77 10.83 -7.59 6.37
N ASN A 78 10.33 -6.62 7.14
CA ASN A 78 11.14 -5.75 7.97
C ASN A 78 11.65 -6.50 9.22
N ALA A 79 12.92 -6.88 9.23
CA ALA A 79 13.54 -7.65 10.31
C ALA A 79 13.47 -6.95 11.69
N SER A 80 13.48 -5.61 11.73
CA SER A 80 13.35 -4.85 12.99
C SER A 80 11.94 -4.89 13.59
N LYS A 81 10.95 -5.35 12.80
CA LYS A 81 9.55 -5.51 13.20
C LYS A 81 9.12 -6.98 13.21
N MET A 82 10.08 -7.90 13.08
CA MET A 82 9.86 -9.32 13.22
C MET A 82 10.17 -9.71 14.65
N HIS A 83 9.19 -10.26 15.33
CA HIS A 83 9.31 -10.70 16.71
C HIS A 83 9.21 -12.22 16.76
N TYR A 84 10.16 -12.82 17.45
CA TYR A 84 10.25 -14.25 17.66
C TYR A 84 9.97 -14.55 19.13
N GLY A 85 9.60 -15.80 19.43
CA GLY A 85 9.51 -16.25 20.81
C GLY A 85 10.82 -16.03 21.56
N GLU A 86 10.75 -15.70 22.85
CA GLU A 86 11.93 -15.69 23.73
C GLU A 86 11.91 -16.95 24.58
N ILE A 87 13.08 -17.57 24.78
CA ILE A 87 13.23 -18.63 25.79
C ILE A 87 13.50 -17.89 27.10
N GLU A 88 12.56 -17.93 28.05
CA GLU A 88 12.82 -17.50 29.44
C GLU A 88 13.84 -18.41 30.16
#